data_AF-A0A2V9D1E3-F1
#
_entry.id   AF-A0A2V9D1E3-F1
#
_cell.length_a   1.000
_cell.length_b   1.000
_cell.length_c   1.000
_cell.angle_alpha   90.00
_cell.angle_beta   90.00
_cell.angle_gamma   90.00
#
_symmetry.space_group_name_H-M   'P 1'
#
loop_
_entity.id
_entity.type
_entity.pdbx_description
1 polymer ?
#
loop_
_entity_poly.entity_id
_entity_poly.type
_entity_poly.pdbx_seq_one_letter_code
_entity_poly.pdbx_strand_id
1 'polypeptide(L)' 'MKKSEVLHALQSEIRRHSFDTFVDEPPSVAQGGNGVVVPGCPTCRKRFHTMAQFVDHLADDILPGVLNRLSTGSE' A
#
# COMPACT_ATOMS: atom_id res chain seq x y z
N MET A 1 -15.21 -19.27 -5.10
CA MET A 1 -15.35 -18.27 -4.02
C MET A 1 -16.63 -17.46 -4.21
N LYS A 2 -17.36 -17.12 -3.14
CA LYS A 2 -18.59 -16.30 -3.23
C LYS A 2 -18.24 -14.82 -3.43
N LYS A 3 -19.12 -14.06 -4.09
CA LYS A 3 -18.92 -12.60 -4.28
C LYS A 3 -18.69 -11.85 -2.96
N SER A 4 -19.37 -12.26 -1.90
CA SER A 4 -19.22 -11.68 -0.55
C SER A 4 -17.83 -11.91 0.04
N GLU A 5 -17.22 -13.08 -0.23
CA GLU A 5 -15.87 -13.41 0.24
C GLU A 5 -14.82 -12.59 -0.52
N VAL A 6 -14.99 -12.42 -1.85
CA VAL A 6 -14.15 -11.53 -2.67
C VAL A 6 -14.22 -10.10 -2.13
N LEU A 7 -15.43 -9.58 -1.93
CA LEU A 7 -15.64 -8.22 -1.44
C LEU A 7 -15.01 -8.01 -0.06
N HIS A 8 -15.19 -8.96 0.85
CA HIS A 8 -14.59 -8.91 2.18
C HIS A 8 -13.06 -8.89 2.12
N ALA A 9 -12.45 -9.70 1.24
CA ALA A 9 -11.00 -9.72 1.05
C ALA A 9 -10.48 -8.37 0.52
N LEU A 10 -11.13 -7.79 -0.49
CA LEU A 10 -10.76 -6.48 -1.04
C LEU A 10 -10.90 -5.37 0.01
N GLN A 11 -12.02 -5.34 0.74
CA GLN A 11 -12.23 -4.35 1.81
C GLN A 11 -11.21 -4.48 2.93
N SER A 12 -10.86 -5.71 3.30
CA SER A 12 -9.84 -5.98 4.31
C SER A 12 -8.48 -5.48 3.84
N GLU A 13 -8.12 -5.72 2.58
CA GLU A 13 -6.85 -5.23 2.02
C GLU A 13 -6.81 -3.70 2.00
N ILE A 14 -7.82 -3.02 1.43
CA ILE A 14 -7.85 -1.55 1.35
C ILE A 14 -7.61 -0.92 2.73
N ARG A 15 -8.21 -1.46 3.79
CA ARG A 15 -8.07 -0.95 5.17
C ARG A 15 -6.68 -1.13 5.76
N ARG A 16 -5.82 -1.95 5.17
CA ARG A 16 -4.40 -2.10 5.58
C ARG A 16 -3.52 -0.97 5.03
N HIS A 17 -4.03 -0.19 4.09
CA HIS A 17 -3.31 0.88 3.44
C HIS A 17 -3.84 2.22 3.92
N SER A 18 -2.93 3.12 4.26
CA SER A 18 -3.23 4.51 4.61
C SER A 18 -2.36 5.44 3.79
N PHE A 19 -2.82 6.68 3.61
CA PHE A 19 -1.96 7.77 3.20
C PHE A 19 -1.52 8.51 4.45
N ASP A 20 -0.27 8.28 4.82
CA ASP A 20 0.36 8.83 6.02
C ASP A 20 1.82 9.13 5.69
N THR A 21 2.65 9.30 6.71
CA THR A 21 4.07 9.52 6.58
C THR A 21 4.84 8.29 7.05
N PHE A 22 6.00 8.06 6.43
CA PHE A 22 6.96 7.07 6.91
C PHE A 22 8.38 7.59 6.73
N VAL A 23 9.31 7.04 7.50
CA VAL A 23 10.73 7.36 7.37
C VAL A 23 11.29 6.57 6.19
N ASP A 24 11.78 7.29 5.20
CA ASP A 24 12.48 6.73 4.05
C ASP A 24 13.96 6.52 4.39
N GLU A 25 14.45 5.29 4.16
CA GLU A 25 15.78 4.83 4.59
C GLU A 25 16.78 4.68 3.41
N PRO A 26 18.10 4.71 3.71
CA PRO A 26 18.68 5.05 5.00
C PRO A 26 19.00 6.55 5.08
N PRO A 27 18.90 7.16 6.28
CA PRO A 27 19.54 8.44 6.51
C PRO A 27 21.01 8.35 6.11
N SER A 28 21.56 9.41 5.55
CA SER A 28 23.01 9.51 5.38
C SER A 28 23.66 9.41 6.77
N VAL A 29 24.15 8.22 7.10
CA VAL A 29 24.84 7.88 8.37
C VAL A 29 26.00 8.83 8.66
N ALA A 30 26.51 9.53 7.65
CA ALA A 30 27.59 10.50 7.75
C ALA A 30 27.26 11.76 8.58
N GLN A 31 26.00 12.06 8.91
CA GLN A 31 25.63 13.31 9.59
C GLN A 31 24.66 13.17 10.77
N GLY A 32 24.37 11.96 11.25
CA GLY A 32 23.46 11.78 12.40
C GLY A 32 22.01 12.20 12.12
N GLY A 33 21.59 12.20 10.84
CA GLY A 33 20.23 12.58 10.45
C GLY A 33 19.22 11.50 10.83
N ASN A 34 18.10 11.90 11.43
CA ASN A 34 16.88 11.10 11.44
C ASN A 34 16.36 11.07 9.99
N GLY A 35 16.07 9.90 9.41
CA GLY A 35 15.73 9.74 8.00
C GLY A 35 14.63 10.68 7.48
N VAL A 36 14.51 10.80 6.16
CA VAL A 36 13.56 11.74 5.56
C VAL A 36 12.14 11.23 5.76
N VAL A 37 11.32 11.99 6.50
CA VAL A 37 9.89 11.72 6.62
C VAL A 37 9.21 12.10 5.31
N VAL A 38 8.59 11.14 4.65
CA VAL A 38 7.91 11.33 3.36
C VAL A 38 6.44 10.93 3.45
N PRO A 39 5.52 11.66 2.77
CA PRO A 39 4.15 11.23 2.63
C PRO A 39 4.05 10.04 1.66
N GLY A 40 3.13 9.12 1.92
CA GLY A 40 2.89 7.95 1.09
C GLY A 40 2.12 6.84 1.82
N CYS A 41 2.28 5.60 1.35
CA CYS A 41 1.73 4.42 2.02
C CYS A 41 2.82 3.73 2.85
N PRO A 42 2.75 3.75 4.19
CA PRO A 42 3.73 3.08 5.04
C PRO A 42 3.77 1.57 4.83
N THR A 43 2.61 0.94 4.60
CA THR A 43 2.48 -0.50 4.37
C THR A 43 3.24 -0.95 3.13
N CYS A 44 3.16 -0.18 2.06
CA CYS A 44 3.87 -0.46 0.79
C CYS A 44 5.27 0.18 0.73
N ARG A 45 5.60 1.07 1.69
CA ARG A 45 6.72 2.01 1.63
C ARG A 45 6.82 2.74 0.27
N LYS A 46 5.67 3.12 -0.30
CA LYS A 46 5.57 3.82 -1.60
C LYS A 46 5.24 5.29 -1.34
N ARG A 47 6.03 6.20 -1.91
CA ARG A 47 5.86 7.66 -1.71
C ARG A 47 4.72 8.18 -2.59
N PHE A 48 3.90 9.06 -2.03
CA PHE A 48 2.85 9.79 -2.75
C PHE A 48 2.79 11.22 -2.26
N HIS A 49 2.52 12.17 -3.15
CA HIS A 49 2.42 13.59 -2.81
C HIS A 49 0.98 14.08 -2.76
N THR A 50 0.03 13.30 -3.28
CA THR A 50 -1.38 13.66 -3.30
C THR A 50 -2.26 12.46 -2.95
N MET A 51 -3.48 12.75 -2.51
CA MET A 51 -4.48 11.72 -2.24
C MET A 51 -4.92 10.97 -3.50
N ALA A 52 -4.95 11.65 -4.64
CA ALA A 52 -5.26 11.02 -5.93
C ALA A 52 -4.24 9.91 -6.26
N GLN A 53 -2.93 10.18 -6.11
CA GLN A 53 -1.88 9.18 -6.35
C GLN A 53 -2.01 7.95 -5.42
N PHE A 54 -2.45 8.16 -4.17
CA PHE A 54 -2.71 7.06 -3.26
C PHE A 54 -3.93 6.22 -3.70
N VAL A 55 -5.00 6.86 -4.17
CA VAL A 55 -6.18 6.16 -4.71
C VAL A 55 -5.83 5.38 -5.97
N ASP A 56 -5.06 5.99 -6.88
CA ASP A 56 -4.56 5.32 -8.09
C ASP A 56 -3.72 4.09 -7.71
N HIS A 57 -2.84 4.21 -6.71
CA HIS A 57 -2.08 3.06 -6.19
C HIS A 57 -2.98 1.94 -5.66
N LEU A 58 -4.03 2.25 -4.91
CA LEU A 58 -4.97 1.23 -4.45
C LEU A 58 -5.63 0.54 -5.65
N ALA A 59 -6.09 1.31 -6.63
CA ALA A 59 -6.84 0.80 -7.78
C ALA A 59 -5.98 -0.01 -8.75
N ASP A 60 -4.77 0.46 -9.05
CA ASP A 60 -3.94 -0.07 -10.13
C ASP A 60 -2.91 -1.09 -9.65
N ASP A 61 -2.44 -0.97 -8.40
CA ASP A 61 -1.42 -1.88 -7.86
C ASP A 61 -2.03 -2.90 -6.87
N ILE A 62 -2.82 -2.44 -5.90
CA ILE A 62 -3.26 -3.27 -4.77
C ILE A 62 -4.44 -4.17 -5.11
N LEU A 63 -5.55 -3.61 -5.61
CA LEU A 63 -6.76 -4.40 -5.91
C LEU A 63 -6.50 -5.52 -6.95
N PRO A 64 -5.77 -5.27 -8.06
CA PRO A 64 -5.47 -6.33 -9.02
C PRO A 64 -4.60 -7.43 -8.40
N GLY A 65 -3.63 -7.06 -7.54
CA GLY A 65 -2.81 -8.02 -6.80
C GLY A 65 -3.62 -8.93 -5.88
N VAL A 66 -4.60 -8.37 -5.16
CA VAL A 66 -5.53 -9.17 -4.33
C VAL A 66 -6.36 -10.09 -5.20
N LEU A 67 -6.97 -9.58 -6.26
CA LEU A 67 -7.80 -10.37 -7.17
C LEU A 67 -7.02 -11.55 -7.77
N ASN A 68 -5.81 -11.29 -8.26
CA ASN A 68 -4.95 -12.34 -8.81
C ASN A 68 -4.66 -13.43 -7.77
N ARG A 69 -4.31 -13.07 -6.53
CA ARG A 69 -4.07 -14.06 -5.45
C ARG A 69 -5.31 -14.90 -5.15
N LEU A 70 -6.49 -14.29 -5.15
CA LEU A 70 -7.76 -14.99 -4.92
C LEU A 70 -8.15 -15.88 -6.10
N SER A 71 -7.78 -15.51 -7.33
CA SER A 71 -8.01 -16.30 -8.53
C SER A 71 -7.04 -17.49 -8.64
N THR A 72 -5.78 -17.32 -8.26
CA THR A 72 -4.78 -18.41 -8.30
C THR A 72 -4.91 -19.39 -7.14
N GLY A 73 -5.52 -19.01 -6.02
CA GLY A 73 -5.79 -19.89 -4.87
C GLY A 73 -7.02 -20.80 -5.04
N SER A 74 -7.43 -21.10 -6.28
CA SER A 74 -8.58 -21.97 -6.59
C SER A 74 -8.16 -23.41 -6.95
N GLU A 75 -6.95 -23.84 -6.54
CA GLU A 75 -6.48 -25.23 -6.61
C GLU A 75 -6.49 -25.90 -5.23
#